data_AF-A0A3B3HCD0-F1
#
_entry.id   AF-A0A3B3HCD0-F1
#
_cell.length_a   1.000
_cell.length_b   1.000
_cell.length_c   1.000
_cell.angle_alpha   90.00
_cell.angle_beta   90.00
_cell.angle_gamma   90.00
#
_symmetry.space_group_name_H-M   'P 1'
#
loop_
_entity.id
_entity.type
_entity.pdbx_description
1 polymer ?
#
loop_
_entity_poly.entity_id
_entity_poly.type
_entity_poly.pdbx_seq_one_letter_code
_entity_poly.pdbx_strand_id
1 'polypeptide(L)'
;MPADYDKDAYPEPPRKTPVVDKQTALPNPALILTKVFYYAVDLPVTTFRDVVDSIRSKNKLVYYHQRFRRVPDLTECQEGDYVCCYEAEMQWRRDYKVDQEIVKVVQERMKACQQREGDSFLQNCAREIQQFNDVTKNYQSRYGDLGAYASGRKCLMKQKERMMAAQAQSA
;
A
#
# COMPACT_ATOMS: atom_id res chain seq x y z
N MET A 1 -12.35 14.09 -3.47
CA MET A 1 -11.51 12.90 -3.71
C MET A 1 -12.43 11.75 -4.09
N PRO A 2 -12.09 10.94 -5.11
CA PRO A 2 -12.92 9.79 -5.45
C PRO A 2 -13.07 8.89 -4.23
N ALA A 3 -14.27 8.36 -4.01
CA ALA A 3 -14.58 7.46 -2.89
C ALA A 3 -13.97 6.05 -3.07
N ASP A 4 -13.14 5.86 -4.09
CA ASP A 4 -12.67 4.55 -4.56
C ASP A 4 -11.55 3.94 -3.70
N TYR A 5 -10.85 4.72 -2.87
CA TYR A 5 -9.82 4.14 -1.99
C TYR A 5 -10.42 3.78 -0.63
N ASP A 6 -10.08 2.58 -0.17
CA ASP A 6 -10.50 2.08 1.13
C ASP A 6 -9.82 2.88 2.24
N LYS A 7 -10.62 3.58 3.05
CA LYS A 7 -10.14 4.42 4.16
C LYS A 7 -9.49 3.59 5.27
N ASP A 8 -9.81 2.30 5.37
CA ASP A 8 -9.17 1.40 6.32
C ASP A 8 -7.77 1.00 5.82
N ALA A 9 -7.60 0.88 4.50
CA ALA A 9 -6.32 0.62 3.87
C ALA A 9 -5.43 1.88 3.79
N TYR A 10 -6.02 3.07 3.76
CA TYR A 10 -5.30 4.35 3.74
C TYR A 10 -5.92 5.30 4.77
N PRO A 11 -5.56 5.15 6.06
CA PRO A 11 -6.15 5.95 7.11
C PRO A 11 -5.69 7.41 7.01
N GLU A 12 -6.65 8.31 7.16
CA GLU A 12 -6.40 9.75 7.23
C GLU A 12 -7.07 10.33 8.47
N PRO A 13 -6.31 10.99 9.37
CA PRO A 13 -6.94 11.70 10.48
C PRO A 13 -7.80 12.86 9.94
N PRO A 14 -8.90 13.22 10.63
CA PRO A 14 -9.74 14.33 10.22
C PRO A 14 -8.93 15.63 10.18
N ARG A 15 -9.05 16.38 9.08
CA ARG A 15 -8.36 17.66 8.93
C ARG A 15 -8.90 18.68 9.93
N LYS A 16 -8.03 19.20 10.79
CA LYS A 16 -8.32 20.31 11.72
C LYS A 16 -7.54 21.53 11.28
N THR A 17 -8.19 22.44 10.56
CA THR A 17 -7.61 23.75 10.22
C THR A 17 -8.07 24.78 11.23
N PRO A 18 -7.18 25.60 11.81
CA PRO A 18 -7.60 26.67 12.71
C PRO A 18 -8.46 27.68 11.96
N VAL A 19 -9.35 28.36 12.70
CA VAL A 19 -10.09 29.49 12.15
C VAL A 19 -9.10 30.60 11.84
N VAL A 20 -9.26 31.24 10.67
CA VAL A 20 -8.39 32.34 10.26
C VAL A 20 -8.79 33.60 11.03
N ASP A 21 -8.09 33.88 12.13
CA ASP A 21 -8.27 35.11 12.91
C ASP A 21 -7.60 36.30 12.23
N LYS A 22 -8.40 37.30 11.81
CA LYS A 22 -7.90 38.51 11.17
C LYS A 22 -7.38 39.49 12.22
N GLN A 23 -6.07 39.48 12.45
CA GLN A 23 -5.42 40.42 13.38
C GLN A 23 -5.30 41.84 12.79
N THR A 24 -5.31 41.98 11.47
CA THR A 24 -5.20 43.26 10.77
C THR A 24 -6.41 43.53 9.88
N ALA A 25 -6.71 44.81 9.65
CA ALA A 25 -7.81 45.24 8.78
C ALA A 25 -7.49 45.11 7.27
N LEU A 26 -6.23 44.84 6.93
CA LEU A 26 -5.79 44.68 5.54
C LEU A 26 -6.20 43.30 5.00
N PRO A 27 -6.70 43.21 3.76
CA PRO A 27 -7.06 41.93 3.16
C PRO A 27 -5.82 41.08 2.88
N ASN A 28 -5.84 39.81 3.30
CA ASN A 28 -4.75 38.87 3.02
C ASN A 28 -4.71 38.55 1.50
N PRO A 29 -3.60 38.83 0.79
CA PRO A 29 -3.49 38.56 -0.65
C PRO A 29 -3.64 37.07 -1.00
N ALA A 30 -3.32 36.15 -0.09
CA ALA A 30 -3.52 34.72 -0.31
C ALA A 30 -4.99 34.34 -0.48
N LEU A 31 -5.91 35.03 0.22
CA LEU A 31 -7.36 34.81 0.06
C LEU A 31 -7.88 35.32 -1.29
N ILE A 32 -7.25 36.36 -1.83
CA ILE A 32 -7.60 36.88 -3.17
C ILE A 32 -7.09 35.90 -4.23
N LEU A 33 -5.82 35.47 -4.13
CA LEU A 33 -5.23 34.52 -5.07
C LEU A 33 -5.95 33.18 -5.10
N THR A 34 -6.34 32.63 -3.94
CA THR A 34 -7.12 31.39 -3.87
C THR A 34 -8.49 31.53 -4.53
N LYS A 35 -9.17 32.67 -4.36
CA LYS A 35 -10.43 32.96 -5.07
C LYS A 35 -10.23 33.10 -6.57
N VAL A 36 -9.20 33.81 -7.01
CA VAL A 36 -8.88 33.93 -8.44
C VAL A 36 -8.60 32.56 -9.05
N PHE A 37 -7.81 31.73 -8.38
CA PHE A 37 -7.54 30.36 -8.81
C PHE A 37 -8.83 29.52 -8.89
N TYR A 38 -9.71 29.63 -7.90
CA TYR A 38 -10.98 28.92 -7.89
C TYR A 38 -11.84 29.28 -9.12
N TYR A 39 -12.02 30.58 -9.41
CA TYR A 39 -12.86 31.01 -10.53
C TYR A 39 -12.20 30.84 -11.90
N ALA A 40 -10.88 31.03 -11.99
CA ALA A 40 -10.16 30.99 -13.26
C ALA A 40 -9.78 29.56 -13.69
N VAL A 41 -9.55 28.64 -12.74
CA VAL A 41 -9.02 27.30 -13.02
C VAL A 41 -9.94 26.20 -12.49
N ASP A 42 -10.26 26.20 -11.20
CA ASP A 42 -10.97 25.07 -10.58
C ASP A 42 -12.40 24.90 -11.13
N LEU A 43 -13.16 26.01 -11.23
CA LEU A 43 -14.52 26.01 -11.77
C LEU A 43 -14.62 25.54 -13.25
N PRO A 44 -13.82 26.05 -14.20
CA PRO A 44 -13.86 25.52 -15.57
C PRO A 44 -13.37 24.06 -15.66
N VAL A 45 -12.40 23.64 -14.85
CA VAL A 45 -11.92 22.25 -14.84
C VAL A 45 -12.97 21.29 -14.28
N THR A 46 -13.65 21.68 -13.20
CA THR A 46 -14.71 20.87 -12.59
C THR A 46 -15.91 20.71 -13.51
N THR A 47 -16.38 21.81 -14.13
CA THR A 47 -17.46 21.74 -15.12
C THR A 47 -17.10 20.88 -16.33
N PHE A 48 -15.86 20.96 -16.84
CA PHE A 48 -15.39 20.08 -17.91
C PHE A 48 -15.37 18.62 -17.49
N ARG A 49 -14.87 18.32 -16.28
CA ARG A 49 -14.90 16.97 -15.70
C ARG A 49 -16.32 16.43 -15.63
N ASP A 50 -17.28 17.22 -15.17
CA ASP A 50 -18.68 16.81 -15.06
C ASP A 50 -19.29 16.47 -16.42
N VAL A 51 -18.96 17.23 -17.47
CA VAL A 51 -19.36 16.90 -18.85
C VAL A 51 -18.77 15.57 -19.29
N VAL A 52 -17.48 15.32 -19.06
CA VAL A 52 -16.83 14.04 -19.40
C VAL A 52 -17.43 12.88 -18.61
N ASP A 53 -17.65 13.06 -17.31
CA ASP A 53 -18.26 12.04 -16.45
C ASP A 53 -19.72 11.75 -16.86
N SER A 54 -20.47 12.74 -17.36
CA SER A 54 -21.81 12.56 -17.93
C SER A 54 -21.83 11.73 -19.22
N ILE A 55 -20.76 11.78 -20.01
CA ILE A 55 -20.60 10.95 -21.22
C ILE A 55 -20.19 9.53 -20.81
N ARG A 56 -19.24 9.41 -19.87
CA ARG A 56 -18.76 8.13 -19.37
C ARG A 56 -19.85 7.34 -18.64
N SER A 57 -20.72 8.01 -17.88
CA SER A 57 -21.80 7.37 -17.12
C SER A 57 -22.83 6.69 -18.03
N LYS A 58 -23.02 7.20 -19.26
CA LYS A 58 -23.88 6.58 -20.28
C LYS A 58 -23.34 5.25 -20.78
N ASN A 59 -22.01 5.07 -20.81
CA ASN A 59 -21.32 3.88 -21.31
C ASN A 59 -20.38 3.28 -20.25
N LYS A 60 -20.93 2.90 -19.08
CA LYS A 60 -20.12 2.37 -17.97
C LYS A 60 -19.64 0.94 -18.25
N LEU A 61 -18.36 0.79 -18.55
CA LEU A 61 -17.68 -0.50 -18.62
C LEU A 61 -17.39 -1.02 -17.20
N VAL A 62 -17.71 -2.29 -16.95
CA VAL A 62 -17.44 -2.97 -15.67
C VAL A 62 -16.21 -3.86 -15.85
N TYR A 63 -15.29 -3.81 -14.89
CA TYR A 63 -14.17 -4.74 -14.79
C TYR A 63 -14.22 -5.44 -13.42
N TYR A 64 -13.70 -6.66 -13.36
CA TYR A 64 -13.67 -7.47 -12.15
C TYR A 64 -12.24 -7.75 -11.73
N HIS A 65 -12.02 -7.85 -10.42
CA HIS A 65 -10.74 -8.27 -9.89
C HIS A 65 -10.59 -9.79 -10.00
N GLN A 66 -9.48 -10.24 -10.59
CA GLN A 66 -9.18 -11.66 -10.75
C GLN A 66 -9.03 -12.34 -9.39
N ARG A 67 -9.75 -13.45 -9.17
CA ARG A 67 -9.65 -14.25 -7.94
C ARG A 67 -8.99 -15.59 -8.25
N PHE A 68 -7.82 -15.84 -7.66
CA PHE A 68 -7.13 -17.11 -7.78
C PHE A 68 -7.52 -18.03 -6.61
N ARG A 69 -7.96 -19.25 -6.93
CA ARG A 69 -8.12 -20.30 -5.91
C ARG A 69 -6.76 -20.73 -5.39
N ARG A 70 -6.71 -21.19 -4.13
CA ARG A 70 -5.51 -21.80 -3.56
C ARG A 70 -5.28 -23.18 -4.18
N VAL A 71 -4.01 -23.49 -4.36
CA VAL A 71 -3.41 -24.73 -4.86
C VAL A 71 -2.60 -25.33 -3.70
N PRO A 72 -2.42 -26.67 -3.63
CA PRO A 72 -1.51 -27.29 -2.69
C PRO A 72 -0.12 -26.63 -2.71
N ASP A 73 0.48 -26.50 -1.54
CA ASP A 73 1.81 -25.92 -1.39
C ASP A 73 2.90 -26.94 -1.74
N LEU A 74 4.12 -26.44 -1.88
CA LEU A 74 5.27 -27.25 -2.30
C LEU A 74 5.62 -28.40 -1.34
N THR A 75 5.12 -28.37 -0.11
CA THR A 75 5.32 -29.41 0.92
C THR A 75 4.46 -30.64 0.70
N GLU A 76 3.35 -30.51 -0.03
CA GLU A 76 2.38 -31.60 -0.27
C GLU A 76 2.66 -32.32 -1.59
N CYS A 77 3.43 -31.70 -2.49
CA CYS A 77 3.78 -32.28 -3.78
C CYS A 77 4.82 -33.41 -3.65
N GLN A 78 4.63 -34.49 -4.41
CA GLN A 78 5.61 -35.57 -4.53
C GLN A 78 6.82 -35.14 -5.37
N GLU A 79 7.99 -35.68 -5.02
CA GLU A 79 9.21 -35.47 -5.81
C GLU A 79 9.04 -36.10 -7.20
N GLY A 80 9.23 -35.30 -8.25
CA GLY A 80 9.05 -35.73 -9.64
C GLY A 80 7.70 -35.37 -10.27
N ASP A 81 6.71 -34.95 -9.47
CA ASP A 81 5.47 -34.36 -10.00
C ASP A 81 5.69 -32.89 -10.39
N TYR A 82 5.99 -32.68 -11.67
CA TYR A 82 6.24 -31.36 -12.23
C TYR A 82 4.99 -30.49 -12.30
N VAL A 83 3.79 -31.07 -12.43
CA VAL A 83 2.54 -30.32 -12.55
C VAL A 83 2.20 -29.70 -11.20
N CYS A 84 2.21 -30.50 -10.14
CA CYS A 84 2.00 -30.00 -8.77
C CYS A 84 3.05 -28.94 -8.40
N CYS A 85 4.34 -29.22 -8.66
CA CYS A 85 5.42 -28.28 -8.39
C CYS A 85 5.25 -26.97 -9.15
N TYR A 86 4.80 -27.00 -10.41
CA TYR A 86 4.61 -25.82 -11.23
C TYR A 86 3.49 -24.93 -10.69
N GLU A 87 2.34 -25.51 -10.33
CA GLU A 87 1.21 -24.72 -9.83
C GLU A 87 1.53 -24.08 -8.47
N ALA A 88 2.18 -24.83 -7.57
CA ALA A 88 2.64 -24.34 -6.27
C ALA A 88 3.68 -23.21 -6.41
N GLU A 89 4.63 -23.35 -7.36
CA GLU A 89 5.61 -22.31 -7.64
C GLU A 89 4.94 -21.04 -8.20
N MET A 90 3.90 -21.18 -9.03
CA MET A 90 3.12 -20.05 -9.54
C MET A 90 2.29 -19.38 -8.44
N GLN A 91 1.77 -20.13 -7.48
CA GLN A 91 1.14 -19.58 -6.28
C GLN A 91 2.13 -18.74 -5.47
N TRP A 92 3.30 -19.30 -5.16
CA TRP A 92 4.36 -18.60 -4.44
C TRP A 92 4.80 -17.31 -5.15
N ARG A 93 4.94 -17.32 -6.48
CA ARG A 93 5.28 -16.11 -7.26
C ARG A 93 4.21 -15.02 -7.20
N ARG A 94 2.93 -15.40 -7.14
CA ARG A 94 1.83 -14.45 -6.96
C ARG A 94 1.87 -13.86 -5.55
N ASP A 95 1.97 -14.71 -4.54
CA ASP A 95 2.03 -14.27 -3.15
C ASP A 95 3.26 -13.38 -2.88
N TYR A 96 4.40 -13.69 -3.49
CA TYR A 96 5.59 -12.84 -3.44
C TYR A 96 5.33 -11.42 -3.96
N LYS A 97 4.64 -11.29 -5.10
CA LYS A 97 4.25 -9.98 -5.65
C LYS A 97 3.24 -9.26 -4.77
N VAL A 98 2.29 -9.98 -4.20
CA VAL A 98 1.31 -9.41 -3.26
C VAL A 98 2.02 -8.87 -2.02
N ASP A 99 2.95 -9.62 -1.45
CA ASP A 99 3.73 -9.20 -0.29
C ASP A 99 4.62 -7.96 -0.59
N GLN A 100 5.14 -7.84 -1.82
CA GLN A 100 5.82 -6.62 -2.27
C GLN A 100 4.89 -5.40 -2.25
N GLU A 101 3.65 -5.54 -2.75
CA GLU A 101 2.66 -4.46 -2.71
C GLU A 101 2.22 -4.14 -1.27
N ILE A 102 2.11 -5.14 -0.39
CA ILE A 102 1.82 -4.90 1.04
C ILE A 102 2.90 -4.03 1.68
N VAL A 103 4.18 -4.31 1.44
CA VAL A 103 5.29 -3.50 1.95
C VAL A 103 5.20 -2.07 1.41
N LYS A 104 4.90 -1.89 0.11
CA LYS A 104 4.72 -0.57 -0.51
C LYS A 104 3.57 0.22 0.13
N VAL A 105 2.41 -0.41 0.36
CA VAL A 105 1.26 0.23 1.01
C VAL A 105 1.64 0.72 2.41
N VAL A 106 2.31 -0.10 3.21
CA VAL A 106 2.74 0.29 4.56
C VAL A 106 3.80 1.39 4.51
N GLN A 107 4.68 1.38 3.50
CA GLN A 107 5.65 2.45 3.26
C GLN A 107 4.95 3.77 2.87
N GLU A 108 3.92 3.72 2.03
CA GLU A 108 3.12 4.88 1.65
C GLU A 108 2.40 5.49 2.85
N ARG A 109 1.86 4.66 3.76
CA ARG A 109 1.28 5.13 5.02
C ARG A 109 2.29 5.92 5.84
N MET A 110 3.45 5.32 6.13
CA MET A 110 4.51 5.97 6.91
C MET A 110 4.95 7.30 6.29
N LYS A 111 5.14 7.35 4.97
CA LYS A 111 5.47 8.60 4.25
C LYS A 111 4.34 9.63 4.34
N ALA A 112 3.10 9.20 4.20
CA ALA A 112 1.93 10.08 4.29
C ALA A 112 1.79 10.68 5.70
N CYS A 113 2.04 9.88 6.73
CA CYS A 113 2.04 10.33 8.12
C CYS A 113 3.18 11.31 8.40
N GLN A 114 4.40 11.01 7.96
CA GLN A 114 5.54 11.92 8.07
C GLN A 114 5.25 13.29 7.40
N GLN A 115 4.65 13.28 6.21
CA GLN A 115 4.31 14.51 5.49
C GLN A 115 3.18 15.30 6.17
N ARG A 116 2.22 14.62 6.83
CA ARG A 116 1.09 15.26 7.52
C ARG A 116 1.51 15.90 8.83
N GLU A 117 2.39 15.25 9.57
CA GLU A 117 2.78 15.67 10.92
C GLU A 117 3.93 16.67 10.94
N GLY A 118 4.73 16.74 9.87
CA GLY A 118 5.82 17.71 9.75
C GLY A 118 6.86 17.49 10.85
N ASP A 119 7.14 18.52 11.64
CA ASP A 119 8.21 18.49 12.65
C ASP A 119 7.95 17.51 13.82
N SER A 120 6.67 17.25 14.15
CA SER A 120 6.29 16.38 15.26
C SER A 120 6.13 14.90 14.88
N PHE A 121 6.66 14.48 13.73
CA PHE A 121 6.41 13.16 13.17
C PHE A 121 6.92 11.99 14.05
N LEU A 122 7.99 12.20 14.82
CA LEU A 122 8.57 11.13 15.63
C LEU A 122 7.64 10.64 16.75
N GLN A 123 6.81 11.54 17.30
CA GLN A 123 5.91 11.21 18.40
C GLN A 123 4.57 10.69 17.90
N ASN A 124 3.99 11.38 16.92
CA ASN A 124 2.64 11.08 16.47
C ASN A 124 2.61 9.87 15.51
N CYS A 125 3.67 9.67 14.70
CA CYS A 125 3.77 8.57 13.73
C CYS A 125 4.34 7.25 14.28
N ALA A 126 4.57 7.14 15.59
CA ALA A 126 5.29 6.01 16.20
C ALA A 126 4.68 4.64 15.83
N ARG A 127 3.34 4.56 15.76
CA ARG A 127 2.61 3.33 15.38
C ARG A 127 2.90 2.89 13.96
N GLU A 128 2.93 3.81 13.00
CA GLU A 128 3.14 3.46 11.59
C GLU A 128 4.60 3.06 11.33
N ILE A 129 5.55 3.70 12.03
CA ILE A 129 6.96 3.32 12.00
C ILE A 129 7.14 1.91 12.56
N GLN A 130 6.48 1.57 13.67
CA GLN A 130 6.51 0.22 14.23
C GLN A 130 5.93 -0.81 13.25
N GLN A 131 4.76 -0.53 12.67
CA GLN A 131 4.15 -1.40 11.65
C GLN A 131 5.06 -1.61 10.45
N PHE A 132 5.72 -0.54 9.97
CA PHE A 132 6.68 -0.64 8.87
C PHE A 132 7.88 -1.50 9.23
N ASN A 133 8.43 -1.35 10.43
CA ASN A 133 9.55 -2.16 10.91
C ASN A 133 9.18 -3.64 11.01
N ASP A 134 8.01 -3.96 11.55
CA ASP A 134 7.53 -5.34 11.69
C ASP A 134 7.30 -6.00 10.33
N VAL A 135 6.62 -5.30 9.42
CA VAL A 135 6.34 -5.79 8.06
C VAL A 135 7.63 -5.98 7.27
N THR A 136 8.55 -5.01 7.34
CA THR A 136 9.85 -5.10 6.65
C THR A 136 10.70 -6.23 7.22
N LYS A 137 10.73 -6.41 8.54
CA LYS A 137 11.44 -7.52 9.20
C LYS A 137 10.86 -8.87 8.76
N ASN A 138 9.54 -9.00 8.74
CA ASN A 138 8.86 -10.22 8.29
C ASN A 138 9.13 -10.52 6.81
N TYR A 139 9.06 -9.50 5.95
CA TYR A 139 9.35 -9.62 4.52
C TYR A 139 10.81 -10.02 4.27
N GLN A 140 11.77 -9.36 4.92
CA GLN A 140 13.19 -9.70 4.83
C GLN A 140 13.46 -11.12 5.34
N SER A 141 12.79 -11.51 6.43
CA SER A 141 12.92 -12.85 7.00
C SER A 141 12.39 -13.94 6.06
N ARG A 142 11.31 -13.67 5.32
CA ARG A 142 10.72 -14.60 4.34
C ARG A 142 11.50 -14.63 3.02
N TYR A 143 11.80 -13.48 2.43
CA TYR A 143 12.30 -13.38 1.06
C TYR A 143 13.74 -12.87 0.90
N GLY A 144 14.40 -12.45 1.99
CA GLY A 144 15.80 -12.03 1.94
C GLY A 144 16.72 -13.12 1.39
N ASP A 145 17.75 -12.73 0.66
CA ASP A 145 18.86 -13.59 0.22
C ASP A 145 18.49 -14.78 -0.70
N LEU A 146 17.28 -14.79 -1.29
CA LEU A 146 16.87 -15.83 -2.25
C LEU A 146 17.59 -15.73 -3.61
N GLY A 147 18.22 -14.57 -3.89
CA GLY A 147 18.90 -14.23 -5.14
C GLY A 147 17.94 -13.90 -6.29
N ALA A 148 18.50 -13.62 -7.48
CA ALA A 148 17.71 -13.23 -8.66
C ALA A 148 16.75 -14.34 -9.14
N TYR A 149 17.20 -15.59 -9.10
CA TYR A 149 16.39 -16.76 -9.41
C TYR A 149 15.70 -17.30 -8.15
N ALA A 150 14.90 -16.46 -7.50
CA ALA A 150 14.13 -16.83 -6.32
C ALA A 150 13.04 -17.86 -6.69
N SER A 151 12.83 -18.84 -5.81
CA SER A 151 11.83 -19.88 -5.99
C SER A 151 11.20 -20.31 -4.68
N GLY A 152 10.02 -20.93 -4.77
CA GLY A 152 9.32 -21.52 -3.61
C GLY A 152 10.18 -22.57 -2.91
N ARG A 153 10.96 -23.36 -3.67
CA ARG A 153 11.93 -24.34 -3.12
C ARG A 153 12.97 -23.70 -2.21
N LYS A 154 13.58 -22.59 -2.66
CA LYS A 154 14.59 -21.87 -1.87
C LYS A 154 13.96 -21.26 -0.62
N CYS A 155 12.76 -20.70 -0.75
CA CYS A 155 11.99 -20.18 0.38
C CYS A 155 11.74 -21.28 1.43
N LEU A 156 11.37 -22.49 1.00
CA LEU A 156 11.14 -23.63 1.89
C LEU A 156 12.44 -24.08 2.60
N MET A 157 13.57 -24.13 1.90
CA MET A 157 14.85 -24.49 2.53
C MET A 157 15.28 -23.45 3.57
N LYS A 158 15.14 -22.16 3.27
CA LYS A 158 15.38 -21.08 4.24
C LYS A 158 14.46 -21.20 5.46
N GLN A 159 13.19 -21.55 5.26
CA GLN A 159 12.26 -21.77 6.37
C GLN A 159 12.70 -22.94 7.24
N LYS A 160 13.14 -24.06 6.65
CA LYS A 160 13.68 -25.21 7.39
C LYS A 160 14.92 -24.85 8.21
N GLU A 161 15.85 -24.12 7.62
CA GLU A 161 17.05 -23.61 8.32
C GLU A 161 16.67 -22.79 9.56
N ARG A 162 15.71 -21.87 9.43
CA ARG A 162 15.21 -21.07 10.55
C ARG A 162 14.55 -21.91 11.63
N MET A 163 13.77 -22.92 11.25
CA MET A 163 13.13 -23.83 12.21
C MET A 163 14.16 -24.65 12.99
N MET A 164 15.20 -25.16 12.33
CA MET A 164 16.29 -25.87 12.99
C MET A 164 17.08 -24.96 13.94
N ALA A 165 17.38 -23.72 13.51
CA ALA A 165 18.06 -22.74 14.35
C ALA A 165 17.22 -22.35 15.59
N ALA A 166 15.90 -22.18 15.42
CA ALA A 166 15.00 -21.91 16.54
C ALA A 166 14.92 -23.08 17.53
N GLN A 167 14.88 -24.32 17.03
CA GLN A 167 14.91 -25.52 17.87
C GLN A 167 16.21 -25.62 18.66
N ALA A 168 17.36 -25.36 18.03
CA ALA A 168 18.67 -25.38 18.68
C ALA A 168 18.83 -24.29 19.76
N GLN A 169 18.12 -23.17 19.66
CA GLN A 169 18.12 -22.11 20.68
C GLN A 169 17.18 -22.40 21.86
N SER A 170 16.17 -23.24 21.64
CA SER A 170 15.20 -23.63 22.67
C SER A 170 15.58 -24.86 23.48
N ALA A 171 16.59 -25.60 23.03
CA ALA A 171 17.17 -26.77 23.71
C ALA A 171 18.32 -26.36 24.62
#